data_AF-A0A5M9MYA4-F1
#
_entry.id   AF-A0A5M9MYA4-F1
#
_cell.length_a   1.000
_cell.length_b   1.000
_cell.length_c   1.000
_cell.angle_alpha   90.00
_cell.angle_beta   90.00
_cell.angle_gamma   90.00
#
_symmetry.space_group_name_H-M   'P 1'
#
loop_
_entity.id
_entity.type
_entity.pdbx_description
1 polymer ?
#
loop_
_entity_poly.entity_id
_entity_poly.type
_entity_poly.pdbx_seq_one_letter_code
_entity_poly.pdbx_strand_id
1 'polypeptide(L)'
;MDEVNDHVFATLNEQHTIRVVGVLPTRFLRSEDYRASVSSLIEPFTTEWGKSQKIQLIAIDVYQEYTFFVLDINNWKYDYDTAHKELLLVPVYILRLSNGGNKWKFFRRAVDDRRIARRIADLHSCNDQNPLPFLEDHIKGPVYFSRRPA
;
A
#
# COMPACT_ATOMS: atom_id res chain seq x y z
N MET A 1 2.52 18.61 5.18
CA MET A 1 2.37 17.23 5.69
C MET A 1 1.17 17.19 6.62
N ASP A 2 1.04 18.19 7.48
CA ASP A 2 -0.10 18.43 8.38
C ASP A 2 -1.46 18.36 7.69
N GLU A 3 -1.67 19.06 6.57
CA GLU A 3 -2.93 18.99 5.80
C GLU A 3 -3.31 17.56 5.37
N VAL A 4 -2.31 16.72 5.01
CA VAL A 4 -2.55 15.31 4.67
C VAL A 4 -2.94 14.52 5.90
N ASN A 5 -2.28 14.77 7.04
CA ASN A 5 -2.62 14.11 8.30
C ASN A 5 -4.05 14.45 8.74
N ASP A 6 -4.44 15.73 8.66
CA ASP A 6 -5.78 16.18 9.02
C ASP A 6 -6.85 15.48 8.17
N HIS A 7 -6.64 15.41 6.85
CA HIS A 7 -7.54 14.69 5.94
C HIS A 7 -7.61 13.19 6.25
N VAL A 8 -6.49 12.56 6.59
CA VAL A 8 -6.45 11.14 6.95
C VAL A 8 -7.22 10.90 8.25
N PHE A 9 -7.02 11.74 9.28
CA PHE A 9 -7.74 11.60 10.55
C PHE A 9 -9.24 11.86 10.39
N ALA A 10 -9.63 12.88 9.64
CA ALA A 10 -11.04 13.11 9.31
C ALA A 10 -11.66 11.89 8.61
N THR A 11 -10.95 11.34 7.63
CA THR A 11 -11.37 10.13 6.91
C THR A 11 -11.50 8.92 7.83
N LEU A 12 -10.56 8.73 8.76
CA LEU A 12 -10.58 7.61 9.69
C LEU A 12 -11.73 7.71 10.69
N ASN A 13 -12.10 8.93 11.13
CA ASN A 13 -13.26 9.14 11.99
C ASN A 13 -14.57 8.74 11.30
N GLU A 14 -14.67 8.88 9.97
CA GLU A 14 -15.84 8.48 9.20
C GLU A 14 -15.84 6.98 8.85
N GLN A 15 -14.76 6.49 8.26
CA GLN A 15 -14.71 5.16 7.64
C GLN A 15 -14.21 4.06 8.59
N HIS A 16 -13.59 4.43 9.72
CA HIS A 16 -12.95 3.57 10.72
C HIS A 16 -11.78 2.70 10.22
N THR A 17 -11.91 2.10 9.05
CA THR A 17 -10.89 1.29 8.36
C THR A 17 -10.72 1.81 6.93
N ILE A 18 -9.48 2.09 6.53
CA ILE A 18 -9.16 2.50 5.15
C ILE A 18 -7.92 1.77 4.63
N ARG A 19 -7.81 1.76 3.31
CA ARG A 19 -6.64 1.27 2.59
C ARG A 19 -6.01 2.43 1.83
N VAL A 20 -4.74 2.69 2.08
CA VAL A 20 -3.98 3.74 1.40
C VAL A 20 -3.09 3.11 0.36
N VAL A 21 -3.30 3.46 -0.91
CA VAL A 21 -2.37 3.15 -1.99
C VAL A 21 -1.43 4.33 -2.17
N GLY A 22 -0.18 4.09 -1.80
CA GLY A 22 0.93 4.99 -2.03
C GLY A 22 1.36 5.02 -3.49
N VAL A 23 1.71 6.20 -4.00
CA VAL A 23 2.30 6.38 -5.34
C VAL A 23 3.54 7.24 -5.21
N LEU A 24 4.70 6.67 -5.51
CA LEU A 24 6.02 7.26 -5.35
C LEU A 24 6.77 7.25 -6.67
N PRO A 25 7.47 8.32 -7.08
CA PRO A 25 8.44 8.21 -8.15
C PRO A 25 9.59 7.29 -7.72
N THR A 26 9.86 6.23 -8.51
CA THR A 26 10.83 5.19 -8.14
C THR A 26 12.24 5.74 -7.92
N ARG A 27 12.58 6.82 -8.61
CA ARG A 27 13.86 7.54 -8.47
C ARG A 27 14.17 8.07 -7.06
N PHE A 28 13.17 8.16 -6.17
CA PHE A 28 13.37 8.54 -4.78
C PHE A 28 13.69 7.34 -3.87
N LEU A 29 13.71 6.13 -4.41
CA LEU A 29 13.99 4.90 -3.69
C LEU A 29 15.37 4.36 -4.05
N ARG A 30 16.00 3.69 -3.09
CA ARG A 30 17.27 3.01 -3.28
C ARG A 30 17.02 1.60 -3.80
N SER A 31 17.63 1.23 -4.93
CA SER A 31 17.44 -0.06 -5.58
C SER A 31 18.06 -1.24 -4.83
N GLU A 32 18.95 -0.96 -3.88
CA GLU A 32 19.58 -1.95 -3.01
C GLU A 32 18.56 -2.55 -2.04
N ASP A 33 17.60 -1.74 -1.58
CA ASP A 33 16.53 -2.16 -0.69
C ASP A 33 15.29 -1.24 -0.83
N TYR A 34 14.36 -1.67 -1.69
CA TYR A 34 13.09 -0.97 -1.88
C TYR A 34 12.21 -1.01 -0.62
N ARG A 35 12.29 -2.06 0.20
CA ARG A 35 11.48 -2.18 1.42
C ARG A 35 11.91 -1.12 2.42
N ALA A 36 13.20 -1.07 2.73
CA ALA A 36 13.74 -0.06 3.64
C ALA A 36 13.52 1.37 3.10
N SER A 37 13.71 1.57 1.79
CA SER A 37 13.51 2.89 1.17
C SER A 37 12.07 3.38 1.27
N VAL A 38 11.09 2.52 0.98
CA VAL A 38 9.66 2.88 1.11
C VAL A 38 9.32 3.13 2.56
N SER A 39 9.70 2.23 3.47
CA SER A 39 9.44 2.36 4.91
C SER A 39 9.98 3.67 5.47
N SER A 40 11.22 4.04 5.14
CA SER A 40 11.83 5.30 5.58
C SER A 40 11.12 6.52 4.99
N LEU A 41 10.70 6.47 3.73
CA LEU A 41 10.03 7.60 3.09
C LEU A 41 8.63 7.87 3.68
N ILE A 42 7.93 6.82 4.11
CA ILE A 42 6.57 6.93 4.67
C ILE A 42 6.55 6.98 6.20
N GLU A 43 7.70 6.78 6.85
CA GLU A 43 7.84 6.79 8.31
C GLU A 43 7.17 8.00 8.99
N PRO A 44 7.28 9.25 8.48
CA PRO A 44 6.61 10.39 9.12
C PRO A 44 5.09 10.21 9.22
N PHE A 45 4.47 9.58 8.23
CA PHE A 45 3.03 9.29 8.23
C PHE A 45 2.71 8.12 9.14
N THR A 46 3.43 7.01 9.01
CA THR A 46 3.14 5.80 9.79
C THR A 46 3.39 6.00 11.28
N THR A 47 4.37 6.84 11.64
CA THR A 47 4.61 7.23 13.04
C THR A 47 3.48 8.09 13.57
N GLU A 48 3.04 9.11 12.82
CA GLU A 48 1.98 10.01 13.27
C GLU A 48 0.64 9.28 13.41
N TRP A 49 0.23 8.56 12.36
CA TRP A 49 -1.02 7.82 12.35
C TRP A 49 -0.97 6.62 13.32
N GLY A 50 0.20 6.02 13.51
CA GLY A 50 0.42 4.85 14.36
C GLY A 50 0.26 5.12 15.86
N LYS A 51 0.21 6.39 16.28
CA LYS A 51 -0.04 6.77 17.68
C LYS A 51 -1.41 6.30 18.18
N SER A 52 -2.39 6.19 17.29
CA SER A 52 -3.78 5.87 17.64
C SER A 52 -4.38 4.75 16.78
N GLN A 53 -3.71 4.35 15.70
CA GLN A 53 -4.26 3.44 14.70
C GLN A 53 -3.30 2.28 14.46
N LYS A 54 -3.85 1.11 14.11
CA LYS A 54 -3.03 -0.04 13.68
C LYS A 54 -2.73 0.11 12.20
N ILE A 55 -1.46 0.16 11.83
CA ILE A 55 -1.00 0.32 10.45
C ILE A 55 -0.24 -0.92 10.02
N GLN A 56 -0.52 -1.41 8.81
CA GLN A 56 0.18 -2.55 8.23
C GLN A 56 0.56 -2.25 6.79
N LEU A 57 1.86 -2.36 6.48
CA LEU A 57 2.37 -2.30 5.12
C LEU A 57 2.20 -3.66 4.46
N ILE A 58 1.30 -3.75 3.49
CA ILE A 58 0.85 -4.99 2.87
C ILE A 58 1.70 -5.36 1.66
N ALA A 59 1.95 -4.42 0.76
CA ALA A 59 2.63 -4.70 -0.50
C ALA A 59 3.41 -3.50 -1.03
N ILE A 60 4.43 -3.79 -1.84
CA ILE A 60 5.23 -2.85 -2.60
C ILE A 60 5.39 -3.41 -4.02
N ASP A 61 4.88 -2.68 -5.02
CA ASP A 61 5.05 -3.00 -6.44
C ASP A 61 5.97 -1.94 -7.08
N VAL A 62 7.15 -2.35 -7.53
CA VAL A 62 8.18 -1.46 -8.07
C VAL A 62 8.18 -1.53 -9.60
N TYR A 63 7.94 -0.39 -10.25
CA TYR A 63 8.11 -0.23 -11.71
C TYR A 63 9.19 0.82 -11.99
N GLN A 64 9.59 0.94 -13.26
CA GLN A 64 10.67 1.84 -13.68
C GLN A 64 10.41 3.31 -13.30
N GLU A 65 9.19 3.81 -13.51
CA GLU A 65 8.86 5.23 -13.23
C GLU A 65 8.24 5.44 -11.85
N TYR A 66 7.38 4.52 -11.42
CA TYR A 66 6.62 4.62 -10.19
C TYR A 66 6.66 3.35 -9.36
N THR A 67 6.77 3.53 -8.05
CA THR A 67 6.55 2.50 -7.05
C THR A 67 5.21 2.73 -6.37
N PHE A 68 4.47 1.65 -6.20
CA PHE A 68 3.22 1.63 -5.47
C PHE A 68 3.42 0.89 -4.16
N PHE A 69 2.78 1.36 -3.09
CA PHE A 69 2.71 0.62 -1.85
C PHE A 69 1.28 0.57 -1.33
N VAL A 70 0.97 -0.39 -0.47
CA VAL A 70 -0.35 -0.52 0.14
C VAL A 70 -0.21 -0.53 1.66
N LEU A 71 -0.87 0.42 2.33
CA LEU A 71 -1.06 0.44 3.76
C LEU A 71 -2.52 0.12 4.09
N ASP A 72 -2.73 -0.79 5.03
CA ASP A 72 -4.03 -0.95 5.69
C ASP A 72 -3.99 -0.24 7.05
N ILE A 73 -5.01 0.57 7.32
CA ILE A 73 -5.18 1.29 8.59
C ILE A 73 -6.45 0.77 9.27
N ASN A 74 -6.31 0.29 10.50
CA ASN A 74 -7.36 -0.35 11.31
C ASN A 74 -8.06 -1.52 10.63
N ASN A 75 -7.37 -2.24 9.75
CA ASN A 75 -7.90 -3.46 9.18
C ASN A 75 -7.71 -4.63 10.16
N TRP A 76 -8.44 -4.62 11.28
CA TRP A 76 -8.38 -5.66 12.31
C TRP A 76 -8.85 -7.03 11.81
N LYS A 77 -9.65 -7.04 10.73
CA LYS A 77 -10.17 -8.23 10.07
C LYS A 77 -9.23 -8.81 9.04
N TYR A 78 -8.07 -8.20 8.82
CA TYR A 78 -7.07 -8.79 7.94
C TYR A 78 -6.50 -10.03 8.61
N ASP A 79 -6.96 -11.17 8.14
CA ASP A 79 -6.45 -12.48 8.49
C ASP A 79 -5.66 -13.01 7.30
N TYR A 80 -4.33 -13.11 7.48
CA TYR A 80 -3.40 -13.56 6.47
C TYR A 80 -3.76 -14.95 5.92
N ASP A 81 -4.27 -15.83 6.79
CA ASP A 81 -4.58 -17.23 6.45
C ASP A 81 -5.84 -17.35 5.60
N THR A 82 -6.72 -16.33 5.61
CA THR A 82 -7.97 -16.31 4.86
C THR A 82 -8.06 -15.19 3.82
N ALA A 83 -7.08 -14.29 3.75
CA ALA A 83 -7.05 -13.15 2.83
C ALA A 83 -7.14 -13.52 1.33
N HIS A 84 -6.80 -14.76 0.95
CA HIS A 84 -6.95 -15.28 -0.40
C HIS A 84 -8.35 -15.88 -0.69
N LYS A 85 -9.18 -16.10 0.33
CA LYS A 85 -10.53 -16.68 0.22
C LYS A 85 -11.63 -15.61 0.25
N GLU A 86 -11.42 -14.52 0.97
CA GLU A 86 -12.40 -13.45 1.13
C GLU A 86 -11.88 -12.10 0.59
N LEU A 87 -12.59 -11.57 -0.41
CA LEU A 87 -12.33 -10.24 -0.95
C LEU A 87 -12.81 -9.16 0.05
N LEU A 88 -11.91 -8.73 0.93
CA LEU A 88 -12.22 -7.63 1.84
C LEU A 88 -12.17 -6.28 1.11
N LEU A 89 -13.37 -5.73 0.88
CA LEU A 89 -13.55 -4.41 0.28
C LEU A 89 -13.33 -3.32 1.33
N VAL A 90 -12.13 -2.75 1.33
CA VAL A 90 -11.76 -1.61 2.17
C VAL A 90 -11.77 -0.33 1.32
N PRO A 91 -12.34 0.79 1.79
CA PRO A 91 -12.29 2.07 1.07
C PRO A 91 -10.85 2.49 0.74
N VAL A 92 -10.55 2.64 -0.54
CA VAL A 92 -9.23 3.00 -1.05
C VAL A 92 -9.04 4.51 -1.16
N TYR A 93 -7.94 4.99 -0.58
CA TYR A 93 -7.46 6.35 -0.74
C TYR A 93 -6.07 6.34 -1.37
N ILE A 94 -5.75 7.34 -2.17
CA ILE A 94 -4.44 7.48 -2.82
C ILE A 94 -3.61 8.47 -2.04
N LEU A 95 -2.42 8.06 -1.61
CA LEU A 95 -1.37 8.96 -1.09
C LEU A 95 -0.28 9.10 -2.16
N ARG A 96 -0.25 10.23 -2.86
CA ARG A 96 0.67 10.45 -3.99
C ARG A 96 1.73 11.48 -3.66
N LEU A 97 2.99 11.11 -3.81
CA LEU A 97 4.11 12.04 -3.83
C LEU A 97 4.23 12.67 -5.22
N SER A 98 4.40 13.99 -5.27
CA SER A 98 4.66 14.73 -6.50
C SER A 98 5.96 14.25 -7.15
N ASN A 99 6.07 14.41 -8.47
CA ASN A 99 7.31 14.08 -9.17
C ASN A 99 8.51 14.88 -8.62
N GLY A 100 8.28 16.10 -8.13
CA GLY A 100 9.30 16.94 -7.49
C GLY A 100 9.67 16.55 -6.06
N GLY A 101 9.02 15.55 -5.46
CA GLY A 101 9.36 15.04 -4.12
C GLY A 101 8.96 15.94 -2.95
N ASN A 102 8.24 17.03 -3.20
CA ASN A 102 7.98 18.08 -2.20
C ASN A 102 6.51 18.23 -1.78
N LYS A 103 5.58 17.54 -2.45
CA LYS A 103 4.14 17.69 -2.20
C LYS A 103 3.45 16.33 -2.17
N TRP A 104 2.70 16.09 -1.11
CA TRP A 104 1.84 14.92 -0.97
C TRP A 104 0.40 15.31 -1.26
N LYS A 105 -0.35 14.40 -1.88
CA LYS A 105 -1.80 14.52 -2.09
C LYS A 105 -2.50 13.29 -1.53
N PHE A 106 -3.63 13.51 -0.89
CA PHE A 106 -4.47 12.45 -0.35
C PHE A 106 -5.91 12.61 -0.86
N PHE A 107 -6.48 11.57 -1.47
CA PHE A 107 -7.84 11.62 -2.01
C PHE A 107 -8.49 10.24 -2.17
N ARG A 108 -9.82 10.18 -2.11
CA ARG A 108 -10.62 8.97 -2.28
C ARG A 108 -10.58 8.46 -3.72
N ARG A 109 -10.50 7.14 -3.92
CA ARG A 109 -10.66 6.49 -5.24
C ARG A 109 -11.54 5.24 -5.18
N ALA A 110 -12.87 5.42 -5.17
CA ALA A 110 -13.84 4.33 -5.03
C ALA A 110 -13.76 3.25 -6.10
N VAL A 111 -13.42 3.63 -7.33
CA VAL A 111 -13.24 2.68 -8.45
C VAL A 111 -12.14 1.65 -8.19
N ASP A 112 -11.23 1.92 -7.24
CA ASP A 112 -10.11 1.05 -6.92
C ASP A 112 -10.39 0.06 -5.79
N ASP A 113 -11.47 0.20 -5.01
CA ASP A 113 -11.72 -0.65 -3.83
C ASP A 113 -11.66 -2.14 -4.17
N ARG A 114 -12.44 -2.55 -5.18
CA ARG A 114 -12.48 -3.93 -5.64
C ARG A 114 -11.21 -4.35 -6.37
N ARG A 115 -10.62 -3.42 -7.14
CA ARG A 115 -9.42 -3.69 -7.94
C ARG A 115 -8.22 -4.00 -7.04
N ILE A 116 -8.03 -3.19 -5.99
CA ILE A 116 -6.93 -3.35 -5.03
C ILE A 116 -7.19 -4.55 -4.12
N ALA A 117 -8.42 -4.79 -3.67
CA ALA A 117 -8.74 -6.00 -2.90
C ALA A 117 -8.37 -7.29 -3.65
N ARG A 118 -8.72 -7.37 -4.95
CA ARG A 118 -8.30 -8.51 -5.81
C ARG A 118 -6.80 -8.62 -5.94
N ARG A 119 -6.12 -7.50 -6.22
CA ARG A 119 -4.66 -7.50 -6.37
C ARG A 119 -3.94 -8.01 -5.12
N ILE A 120 -4.43 -7.67 -3.93
CA ILE A 120 -3.87 -8.18 -2.67
C ILE A 120 -4.14 -9.68 -2.51
N ALA A 121 -5.35 -10.14 -2.81
CA ALA A 121 -5.66 -11.57 -2.79
C ALA A 121 -4.75 -12.37 -3.75
N ASP A 122 -4.54 -11.87 -4.97
CA ASP A 122 -3.62 -12.47 -5.94
C ASP A 122 -2.18 -12.48 -5.41
N LEU A 123 -1.73 -11.38 -4.80
CA LEU A 123 -0.41 -11.28 -4.17
C LEU A 123 -0.24 -12.33 -3.08
N HIS A 124 -1.23 -12.54 -2.23
CA HIS A 124 -1.19 -13.63 -1.24
C HIS A 124 -1.06 -15.00 -1.91
N SER A 125 -1.90 -15.28 -2.90
CA SER A 125 -1.87 -16.58 -3.61
C SER A 125 -0.54 -16.84 -4.31
N CYS A 126 0.17 -15.80 -4.75
CA CYS A 126 1.46 -15.95 -5.43
C CYS A 126 2.68 -15.88 -4.50
N ASN A 127 2.54 -15.36 -3.28
CA ASN A 127 3.65 -15.19 -2.33
C ASN A 127 3.62 -16.19 -1.15
N ASP A 128 2.65 -17.10 -1.10
CA ASP A 128 2.48 -18.11 -0.05
C ASP A 128 2.70 -17.52 1.36
N GLN A 129 3.62 -18.10 2.17
CA GLN A 129 3.93 -17.68 3.55
C GLN A 129 5.01 -16.58 3.64
N ASN A 130 5.30 -15.87 2.54
CA ASN A 130 6.27 -14.78 2.61
C ASN A 130 5.82 -13.67 3.57
N PRO A 131 6.73 -13.13 4.39
CA PRO A 131 6.39 -12.08 5.33
C PRO A 131 6.02 -10.79 4.61
N LEU A 132 5.09 -10.05 5.21
CA LEU A 132 4.71 -8.73 4.74
C LEU A 132 5.85 -7.71 4.90
N PRO A 133 5.91 -6.67 4.06
CA PRO A 133 5.08 -6.50 2.86
C PRO A 133 5.43 -7.51 1.76
N PHE A 134 4.52 -7.81 0.85
CA PHE A 134 4.90 -8.44 -0.41
C PHE A 134 5.74 -7.48 -1.25
N LEU A 135 6.73 -7.98 -1.99
CA LEU A 135 7.56 -7.16 -2.88
C LEU A 135 7.55 -7.76 -4.27
N GLU A 136 6.98 -7.04 -5.23
CA GLU A 136 7.11 -7.33 -6.66
C GLU A 136 8.05 -6.30 -7.31
N ASP A 137 9.25 -6.72 -7.72
CA ASP A 137 10.22 -5.88 -8.43
C ASP A 137 10.13 -6.15 -9.95
N HIS A 138 9.39 -5.31 -10.66
CA HIS A 138 9.18 -5.43 -12.10
C HIS A 138 10.34 -4.87 -12.93
N ILE A 139 11.37 -4.27 -12.31
CA ILE A 139 12.55 -3.76 -13.03
C ILE A 139 13.50 -4.91 -13.36
N LYS A 140 13.62 -5.90 -12.46
CA LYS A 140 14.52 -7.05 -12.62
C LYS A 140 13.98 -8.17 -13.52
N GLY A 141 12.72 -8.07 -13.96
CA GLY A 141 12.09 -9.02 -14.87
C GLY A 141 10.71 -9.50 -14.39
N PRO A 142 10.16 -10.57 -14.99
CA PRO A 142 8.87 -11.12 -14.57
C PRO A 142 8.96 -11.66 -13.14
N VAL A 143 8.03 -11.23 -12.29
CA VAL A 143 8.00 -11.57 -10.85
C VAL A 143 7.42 -12.96 -10.60
N TYR A 144 6.54 -13.45 -11.47
CA TYR A 144 5.98 -14.82 -11.40
C TYR A 144 6.10 -15.53 -12.75
N PHE A 145 6.45 -16.81 -12.70
CA PHE A 145 6.57 -17.68 -13.89
C PHE A 145 5.28 -18.45 -14.22
N SER A 146 4.32 -18.54 -13.29
CA SER A 146 3.03 -19.20 -13.48
C SER A 146 1.89 -18.21 -13.73
N ARG A 147 0.88 -18.64 -14.52
CA ARG A 147 -0.32 -17.85 -14.81
C ARG A 147 -1.04 -17.49 -13.51
N ARG A 148 -1.35 -16.20 -13.35
CA ARG A 148 -2.30 -15.72 -12.35
C ARG A 148 -3.61 -16.51 -12.50
N PRO A 149 -4.25 -16.97 -11.41
CA PRO A 149 -5.60 -17.50 -11.49
C PRO A 149 -6.50 -16.48 -12.19
N ALA A 150 -7.30 -16.94 -13.16
CA ALA A 150 -8.21 -16.10 -13.93
C ALA A 150 -9.40 -15.62 -13.10
#